data_AF-A0AA43GV94-F1
#
_entry.id   AF-A0AA43GV94-F1
#
_cell.length_a   1.000
_cell.length_b   1.000
_cell.length_c   1.000
_cell.angle_alpha   90.00
_cell.angle_beta   90.00
_cell.angle_gamma   90.00
#
_symmetry.space_group_name_H-M   'P 1'
#
loop_
_entity.id
_entity.type
_entity.pdbx_description
1 polymer ?
#
loop_
_entity_poly.entity_id
_entity_poly.type
_entity_poly.pdbx_seq_one_letter_code
_entity_poly.pdbx_strand_id
1 'polypeptide(L)'
;MPKCYSYNLRQKVIQGIEIHGLKKTEASQMFNISPNTITLWLKGKTETGDFQTLSNRPPGNGHKITHGEKFRDFASVHGDKTQVEMASL
;
A
#
# COMPACT_ATOMS: atom_id res chain seq x y z
N MET A 1 -9.98 -11.11 4.41
CA MET A 1 -9.12 -10.66 5.53
C MET A 1 -9.93 -9.75 6.44
N PRO A 2 -9.68 -9.75 7.77
CA PRO A 2 -10.31 -8.83 8.70
C PRO A 2 -10.03 -7.38 8.29
N LYS A 3 -10.98 -6.48 8.55
CA LYS A 3 -10.81 -5.05 8.28
C LYS A 3 -9.64 -4.51 9.09
N CYS A 4 -8.71 -3.85 8.42
CA CYS A 4 -7.60 -3.21 9.09
C CYS A 4 -8.08 -2.01 9.94
N TYR A 5 -7.38 -1.75 11.04
CA TYR A 5 -7.61 -0.55 11.85
C TYR A 5 -7.48 0.73 11.02
N SER A 6 -8.38 1.69 11.26
CA SER A 6 -8.42 2.97 10.54
C SER A 6 -7.13 3.78 10.75
N TYR A 7 -6.78 4.59 9.76
CA TYR A 7 -5.59 5.45 9.85
C TYR A 7 -5.69 6.44 11.02
N ASN A 8 -6.87 7.03 11.24
CA ASN A 8 -7.11 7.94 12.36
C ASN A 8 -6.83 7.28 13.72
N LEU A 9 -7.27 6.03 13.92
CA LEU A 9 -7.01 5.30 15.17
C LEU A 9 -5.51 5.09 15.38
N ARG A 10 -4.78 4.69 14.34
CA ARG A 10 -3.32 4.52 14.40
C ARG A 10 -2.63 5.81 14.76
N GLN A 11 -3.02 6.91 14.12
CA GLN A 11 -2.44 8.23 14.37
C GLN A 11 -2.63 8.65 15.83
N LYS A 12 -3.83 8.48 16.40
CA LYS A 12 -4.09 8.79 17.81
C LYS A 12 -3.26 7.93 18.77
N VAL A 13 -3.12 6.64 18.48
CA VAL A 13 -2.30 5.72 19.29
C VAL A 13 -0.83 6.13 19.26
N ILE A 14 -0.29 6.42 18.08
CA ILE A 14 1.10 6.85 17.92
C ILE A 14 1.35 8.22 18.57
N GLN A 15 0.44 9.18 18.40
CA GLN A 15 0.51 10.48 19.09
C GLN A 15 0.46 10.32 20.61
N GLY A 16 -0.38 9.40 21.11
CA GLY A 16 -0.41 9.02 22.53
C GLY A 16 0.96 8.61 23.06
N ILE A 17 1.68 7.79 22.30
CA ILE A 17 2.99 7.28 22.70
C ILE A 17 4.08 8.35 22.57
N GLU A 18 4.09 9.09 21.46
CA GLU A 18 5.18 10.03 21.15
C GLU A 18 5.04 11.39 21.82
N ILE A 19 3.83 11.96 21.84
CA ILE A 19 3.57 13.30 22.37
C ILE A 19 3.28 13.22 23.87
N HIS A 20 2.45 12.25 24.27
CA HIS A 20 2.01 12.13 25.66
C HIS A 20 2.85 11.14 26.48
N GLY A 21 3.84 10.47 25.87
CA GLY A 21 4.75 9.56 26.56
C GLY A 21 4.10 8.27 27.07
N LEU A 22 2.93 7.90 26.54
CA LEU A 22 2.23 6.68 26.95
C LEU A 22 3.08 5.43 26.69
N LYS A 23 3.11 4.52 27.66
CA LYS A 23 3.71 3.20 27.44
C LYS A 23 2.83 2.39 26.49
N LYS A 24 3.45 1.44 25.76
CA LYS A 24 2.72 0.54 24.85
C LYS A 24 1.60 -0.23 25.55
N THR A 25 1.82 -0.61 26.81
CA THR A 25 0.83 -1.32 27.65
C THR A 25 -0.36 -0.43 27.99
N GLU A 26 -0.12 0.84 28.32
CA GLU A 26 -1.17 1.81 28.63
C GLU A 26 -1.98 2.15 27.39
N ALA A 27 -1.31 2.40 26.26
CA ALA A 27 -1.98 2.60 24.97
C ALA A 27 -2.79 1.37 24.54
N SER A 28 -2.28 0.16 24.77
CA SER A 28 -3.00 -1.08 24.49
C SER A 28 -4.31 -1.18 25.28
N GLN A 29 -4.27 -0.89 26.58
CA GLN A 29 -5.46 -0.89 27.43
C GLN A 29 -6.44 0.23 27.06
N MET A 30 -5.93 1.43 26.83
CA MET A 30 -6.74 2.62 26.52
C MET A 30 -7.48 2.51 25.19
N PHE A 31 -6.81 2.01 24.15
CA PHE A 31 -7.39 1.90 22.81
C PHE A 31 -7.98 0.51 22.52
N ASN A 32 -7.88 -0.42 23.46
CA ASN A 32 -8.28 -1.83 23.31
C ASN A 32 -7.67 -2.49 22.06
N ILE A 33 -6.36 -2.31 21.89
CA ILE A 33 -5.58 -2.84 20.75
C ILE A 33 -4.46 -3.72 21.30
N SER A 34 -4.16 -4.82 20.62
CA SER A 34 -3.04 -5.69 20.99
C SER A 34 -1.71 -4.93 21.04
N PRO A 35 -0.87 -5.12 22.08
CA PRO A 35 0.47 -4.50 22.17
C PRO A 35 1.36 -4.85 20.96
N ASN A 36 1.14 -6.03 20.36
CA ASN A 36 1.86 -6.48 19.17
C ASN A 36 1.53 -5.61 17.95
N THR A 37 0.26 -5.23 17.79
CA THR A 37 -0.18 -4.34 16.71
C THR A 37 0.46 -2.97 16.82
N ILE A 38 0.52 -2.41 18.03
CA ILE A 38 1.19 -1.13 18.31
C ILE A 38 2.68 -1.22 17.95
N THR A 39 3.33 -2.32 18.34
CA THR A 39 4.73 -2.57 17.99
C THR A 39 4.96 -2.63 16.48
N LEU A 40 4.04 -3.26 15.74
CA LEU A 40 4.10 -3.35 14.28
C LEU A 40 3.98 -1.97 13.62
N TRP A 41 3.12 -1.08 14.13
CA TRP A 41 2.98 0.28 13.61
C TRP A 41 4.20 1.15 13.88
N LEU A 42 4.78 1.04 15.08
CA LEU A 42 6.03 1.74 15.40
C LEU A 42 7.18 1.28 14.49
N LYS A 43 7.29 -0.04 14.25
CA LYS A 43 8.27 -0.59 13.32
C LYS A 43 8.07 -0.08 11.88
N GLY A 44 6.83 -0.13 11.38
CA GLY A 44 6.50 0.40 10.06
C GLY A 44 6.88 1.89 9.91
N LYS A 45 6.60 2.69 10.94
CA LYS A 45 6.97 4.10 10.98
C LYS A 45 8.50 4.30 10.96
N THR A 46 9.27 3.48 11.67
CA THR A 46 10.74 3.58 11.63
C THR A 46 11.34 3.18 10.27
N GLU A 47 10.71 2.25 9.55
CA GLU A 47 11.23 1.73 8.29
C GLU A 47 10.78 2.56 7.08
N THR A 48 9.51 2.99 7.05
CA THR A 48 8.89 3.67 5.90
C THR A 48 8.59 5.15 6.17
N GLY A 49 8.69 5.61 7.42
CA GLY A 49 8.25 6.95 7.84
C GLY A 49 6.74 7.05 8.11
N ASP A 50 5.98 6.00 7.79
CA ASP A 50 4.51 5.95 7.92
C ASP A 50 4.04 4.63 8.53
N PHE A 51 2.82 4.62 9.05
CA PHE A 51 2.18 3.49 9.73
C PHE A 51 0.88 3.06 8.99
N GLN A 52 0.76 3.42 7.71
CA GLN A 52 -0.31 2.94 6.85
C GLN A 52 -0.29 1.41 6.72
N THR A 53 -1.46 0.84 6.45
CA THR A 53 -1.53 -0.56 6.03
C THR A 53 -0.99 -0.74 4.65
N LEU A 54 -0.36 -1.90 4.43
CA LEU A 54 -0.30 -2.48 3.09
C LEU A 54 -1.70 -2.49 2.48
N SER A 55 -1.81 -1.99 1.27
CA SER A 55 -3.05 -2.05 0.50
C SER A 55 -3.47 -3.52 0.40
N ASN A 56 -4.71 -3.83 0.77
CA ASN A 56 -5.31 -5.17 0.60
C ASN A 56 -5.53 -5.54 -0.88
N ARG A 57 -4.98 -4.76 -1.81
CA ARG A 57 -5.02 -5.10 -3.23
C ARG A 57 -3.87 -6.07 -3.47
N PRO A 58 -4.15 -7.35 -3.80
CA PRO A 58 -3.11 -8.21 -4.33
C PRO A 58 -2.47 -7.47 -5.53
N PRO A 59 -1.15 -7.60 -5.72
CA PRO A 59 -0.52 -7.06 -6.91
C PRO A 59 -1.28 -7.63 -8.11
N GLY A 60 -1.91 -6.75 -8.89
CA GLY A 60 -2.62 -7.19 -10.09
C GLY A 60 -1.63 -7.92 -11.00
N ASN A 61 -2.08 -8.96 -11.69
CA ASN A 61 -1.22 -9.66 -12.62
C ASN A 61 -0.70 -8.64 -13.64
N GLY A 62 0.62 -8.47 -13.72
CA GLY A 62 1.30 -7.42 -14.50
C GLY A 62 1.17 -7.52 -16.02
N HIS A 63 0.05 -8.01 -16.54
CA HIS A 63 -0.26 -8.22 -17.96
C HIS A 63 -0.49 -6.90 -18.72
N LYS A 64 -0.13 -5.76 -18.13
CA LYS A 64 -0.24 -4.46 -18.79
C LYS A 64 1.02 -4.22 -19.63
N ILE A 65 0.85 -3.45 -20.69
CA ILE A 65 1.93 -3.08 -21.61
C ILE A 65 3.00 -2.30 -20.83
N THR A 66 4.15 -2.94 -20.57
CA THR A 66 5.27 -2.36 -19.80
C THR A 66 5.89 -1.16 -20.50
N HIS A 67 5.88 -1.12 -21.84
CA HIS A 67 6.45 -0.05 -22.66
C HIS A 67 5.38 0.66 -23.49
N GLY A 68 4.56 1.46 -22.82
CA GLY A 68 3.44 2.17 -23.46
C GLY A 68 3.85 3.07 -24.62
N GLU A 69 5.01 3.73 -24.56
CA GLU A 69 5.50 4.59 -25.65
C GLU A 69 5.87 3.79 -26.90
N LYS A 70 6.67 2.73 -26.74
CA LYS A 70 7.01 1.83 -27.86
C LYS A 70 5.79 1.20 -28.51
N PHE A 71 4.79 0.85 -27.70
CA PHE A 71 3.53 0.33 -28.21
C PHE A 71 2.74 1.38 -28.99
N ARG A 72 2.75 2.64 -28.56
CA ARG A 72 2.11 3.74 -29.29
C ARG A 72 2.79 3.99 -30.63
N ASP A 73 4.11 3.98 -30.67
CA ASP A 73 4.86 4.15 -31.91
C ASP A 73 4.59 2.99 -32.88
N PHE A 74 4.62 1.76 -32.38
CA PHE A 74 4.28 0.55 -33.15
C PHE A 74 2.85 0.60 -33.73
N ALA A 75 1.86 0.98 -32.92
CA ALA A 75 0.48 1.11 -33.36
C ALA A 75 0.29 2.27 -34.35
N SER A 76 1.08 3.34 -34.23
CA SER A 76 1.05 4.47 -35.19
C SER A 76 1.66 4.08 -36.54
N VAL A 77 2.67 3.22 -36.56
CA VAL A 77 3.34 2.74 -37.79
C VAL A 77 2.51 1.67 -38.50
N HIS A 78 1.72 0.88 -37.76
CA HIS A 78 0.91 -0.23 -38.29
C HIS A 78 -0.60 -0.02 -38.12
N GLY A 79 -1.06 1.23 -38.08
CA GLY A 79 -2.47 1.57 -37.86
C GLY A 79 -3.42 1.12 -38.97
N ASP A 80 -2.88 0.72 -40.12
CA ASP A 80 -3.57 0.12 -41.25
C ASP A 80 -3.86 -1.39 -41.07
N LYS A 81 -3.18 -2.04 -40.13
CA LYS A 81 -3.30 -3.50 -39.88
C LYS A 81 -4.29 -3.80 -38.78
N THR A 82 -4.88 -4.99 -38.83
CA THR A 82 -5.71 -5.51 -37.75
C THR A 82 -4.84 -5.96 -36.56
N GLN A 83 -5.46 -6.12 -35.38
CA GLN A 83 -4.73 -6.55 -34.18
C GLN A 83 -4.07 -7.94 -34.35
N VAL A 84 -4.69 -8.85 -35.11
CA VAL A 84 -4.15 -10.18 -35.38
C VAL A 84 -2.89 -10.11 -36.26
N GLU A 85 -2.90 -9.22 -37.25
CA GLU A 85 -1.76 -9.00 -38.14
C GLU A 85 -0.62 -8.29 -37.40
N MET A 86 -0.94 -7.31 -36.56
CA MET A 86 0.03 -6.63 -35.69
C MET A 86 0.68 -7.57 -34.68
N ALA A 87 -0.05 -8.55 -34.15
CA ALA A 87 0.50 -9.54 -33.22
C ALA A 87 1.51 -10.51 -33.87
N SER A 88 1.59 -10.53 -35.21
CA SER A 88 2.48 -11.41 -35.98
C SER A 88 3.76 -10.70 -36.46
N LEU A 89 3.97 -9.43 -36.08
CA LEU A 89 5.14 -8.60 -36.41
C LEU A 89 6.07 -8.47 -35.21
#